data_AF-A0A3D8I2B1-F1
#
_entry.id   AF-A0A3D8I2B1-F1
#
_cell.length_a   1.000
_cell.length_b   1.000
_cell.length_c   1.000
_cell.angle_alpha   90.00
_cell.angle_beta   90.00
_cell.angle_gamma   90.00
#
_symmetry.space_group_name_H-M   'P 1'
#
loop_
_entity.id
_entity.type
_entity.pdbx_description
1 polymer ?
#
loop_
_entity_poly.entity_id
_entity_poly.type
_entity_poly.pdbx_seq_one_letter_code
_entity_poly.pdbx_strand_id
1 'polypeptide(L)'
;MKIPLYSQLKAKLESKGLDSITSGQLAWFVCSVGIFIIPTIYILFSNNNNQLAILFFMFIVFIFNLFYVVNIFPLLLVIAFNWIQLYFNYSSRGMIIYVLVAAFVVLVLICIVLKQWRFLITFCFSMAFIFVSMQLFYLLGGLVK
;
A
#
# COMPACT_ATOMS: atom_id res chain seq x y z
N MET A 1 9.85 -20.71 9.36
CA MET A 1 10.08 -19.76 10.48
C MET A 1 8.74 -19.11 10.83
N LYS A 2 8.23 -19.28 12.05
CA LYS A 2 7.02 -18.57 12.51
C LYS A 2 7.48 -17.27 13.19
N ILE A 3 7.19 -16.12 12.59
CA ILE A 3 7.33 -14.84 13.28
C ILE A 3 6.24 -14.83 14.38
N PRO A 4 6.59 -14.79 15.67
CA PRO A 4 5.62 -14.97 16.77
C PRO A 4 4.47 -13.96 16.68
N LEU A 5 4.82 -12.71 16.42
CA LEU A 5 3.88 -11.59 16.27
C LEU A 5 2.89 -11.84 15.12
N TYR A 6 3.37 -12.26 13.95
CA TYR A 6 2.54 -12.58 12.79
C TYR A 6 1.52 -13.70 13.12
N SER A 7 1.99 -14.78 13.73
CA SER A 7 1.12 -15.93 14.04
C SER A 7 0.04 -15.60 15.07
N GLN A 8 0.36 -14.79 16.09
CA GLN A 8 -0.60 -14.33 17.10
C GLN A 8 -1.62 -13.35 16.50
N LEU A 9 -1.16 -12.41 15.68
CA LEU A 9 -2.05 -11.43 15.04
C LEU A 9 -3.01 -12.11 14.05
N LYS A 10 -2.48 -13.04 13.24
CA LYS A 10 -3.29 -13.85 12.31
C LYS A 10 -4.38 -14.62 13.05
N ALA A 11 -4.02 -15.38 14.10
CA ALA A 11 -4.98 -16.16 14.88
C ALA A 11 -6.05 -15.28 15.56
N LYS A 12 -5.68 -14.07 16.01
CA LYS A 12 -6.62 -13.11 16.61
C LYS A 12 -7.58 -12.49 15.58
N LEU A 13 -7.16 -12.36 14.33
CA LEU A 13 -8.01 -11.91 13.24
C LEU A 13 -8.95 -13.04 12.79
N GLU A 14 -8.46 -14.27 12.70
CA GLU A 14 -9.28 -15.45 12.42
C GLU A 14 -10.35 -15.67 13.49
N SER A 15 -10.02 -15.50 14.77
CA SER A 15 -11.00 -15.60 15.86
C SER A 15 -12.07 -14.50 15.85
N LYS A 16 -11.85 -13.41 15.10
CA LYS A 16 -12.85 -12.36 14.85
C LYS A 16 -13.70 -12.62 13.61
N GLY A 17 -13.55 -13.78 12.96
CA GLY A 17 -14.34 -14.17 11.80
C GLY A 17 -13.76 -13.75 10.46
N LEU A 18 -12.51 -13.27 10.40
CA LEU A 18 -11.80 -13.06 9.13
C LEU A 18 -11.32 -14.41 8.57
N ASP A 19 -11.42 -14.57 7.26
CA ASP A 19 -10.87 -15.73 6.59
C ASP A 19 -9.35 -15.80 6.73
N SER A 20 -8.79 -17.01 6.65
CA SER A 20 -7.37 -17.27 6.91
C SER A 20 -6.41 -16.52 5.98
N ILE A 21 -6.90 -16.12 4.80
CA ILE A 21 -6.12 -15.42 3.79
C ILE A 21 -6.08 -13.94 4.13
N THR A 22 -7.24 -13.30 4.33
CA THR A 22 -7.31 -11.88 4.71
C THR A 22 -6.60 -11.62 6.04
N SER A 23 -6.77 -12.52 7.02
CA SER A 23 -6.07 -12.43 8.31
C SER A 23 -4.55 -12.52 8.15
N GLY A 24 -4.07 -13.40 7.26
CA GLY A 24 -2.65 -13.51 6.92
C GLY A 24 -2.10 -12.27 6.25
N GLN A 25 -2.84 -11.68 5.30
CA GLN A 25 -2.43 -10.44 4.62
C GLN A 25 -2.36 -9.25 5.58
N LEU A 26 -3.38 -9.06 6.42
CA LEU A 26 -3.39 -8.00 7.43
C LEU A 26 -2.26 -8.20 8.45
N ALA A 27 -2.03 -9.43 8.91
CA ALA A 27 -0.93 -9.72 9.82
C ALA A 27 0.43 -9.43 9.17
N TRP A 28 0.62 -9.78 7.89
CA TRP A 28 1.85 -9.49 7.16
C TRP A 28 2.08 -7.98 7.00
N PHE A 29 1.04 -7.25 6.61
CA PHE A 29 1.09 -5.79 6.47
C PHE A 29 1.43 -5.12 7.80
N VAL A 30 0.74 -5.44 8.88
CA VAL A 30 0.99 -4.86 10.20
C VAL A 30 2.40 -5.20 10.70
N CYS A 31 2.87 -6.44 10.49
CA CYS A 31 4.22 -6.82 10.89
C CYS A 31 5.29 -6.06 10.08
N SER A 32 5.11 -5.91 8.76
CA SER A 32 6.04 -5.15 7.93
C SER A 32 6.09 -3.67 8.34
N VAL A 33 4.94 -3.02 8.52
CA VAL A 33 4.87 -1.64 9.03
C VAL A 33 5.53 -1.51 10.42
N GLY A 34 5.22 -2.43 11.34
CA GLY A 34 5.75 -2.41 12.71
C GLY A 34 7.27 -2.49 12.79
N ILE A 35 7.91 -3.31 11.95
CA ILE A 35 9.37 -3.42 11.88
C ILE A 35 10.01 -2.10 11.44
N PHE A 36 9.37 -1.39 10.50
CA PHE A 36 9.95 -0.17 9.92
C PHE A 36 9.55 1.12 10.63
N ILE A 37 8.59 1.09 11.57
CA ILE A 37 8.21 2.25 12.39
C ILE A 37 9.37 2.72 13.28
N ILE A 38 10.06 1.82 13.98
CA ILE A 38 11.12 2.21 14.94
C ILE A 38 12.29 2.90 14.23
N PRO A 39 12.86 2.36 13.13
CA PRO A 39 13.88 3.06 12.35
C PRO A 39 13.40 4.40 11.79
N THR A 40 12.14 4.47 11.33
CA THR A 40 11.56 5.70 10.77
C THR A 40 11.45 6.79 11.83
N ILE A 41 10.95 6.45 13.03
CA ILE A 41 10.84 7.38 14.16
C ILE A 41 12.22 7.86 14.61
N TYR A 42 13.19 6.95 14.76
CA TYR A 42 14.56 7.31 15.14
C TYR A 42 15.16 8.35 14.19
N ILE A 43 15.03 8.14 12.88
CA ILE A 43 15.59 9.05 11.86
C ILE A 43 14.83 10.38 11.80
N LEU A 44 13.50 10.35 11.99
CA LEU A 44 12.68 11.57 12.07
C LEU A 44 13.23 12.52 13.14
N PHE A 45 13.55 11.99 14.32
CA PHE A 45 14.03 12.76 15.46
C PHE A 45 15.54 13.03 15.44
N SER A 46 16.37 12.13 14.90
CA SER A 46 17.83 12.29 14.96
C SER A 46 18.41 13.20 13.87
N ASN A 47 17.74 13.37 12.73
CA ASN A 47 18.38 13.91 11.52
C ASN A 47 17.56 14.98 10.79
N ASN A 48 16.86 15.84 11.54
CA ASN A 48 16.20 17.05 11.03
C ASN A 48 15.25 16.79 9.83
N ASN A 49 14.29 15.87 9.98
CA ASN A 49 13.31 15.55 8.94
C ASN A 49 13.95 15.14 7.60
N ASN A 50 14.85 14.16 7.60
CA ASN A 50 15.41 13.60 6.38
C ASN A 50 14.33 12.85 5.57
N GLN A 51 13.59 13.60 4.75
CA GLN A 51 12.45 13.18 3.92
C GLN A 51 12.75 11.93 3.10
N LEU A 52 13.95 11.88 2.50
CA LEU A 52 14.40 10.78 1.65
C LEU A 52 14.51 9.47 2.44
N ALA A 53 14.93 9.53 3.70
CA ALA A 53 15.01 8.33 4.54
C ALA A 53 13.62 7.80 4.87
N ILE A 54 12.66 8.68 5.21
CA ILE A 54 11.26 8.28 5.50
C ILE A 54 10.63 7.63 4.27
N LEU A 55 10.76 8.25 3.10
CA LEU A 55 10.33 7.69 1.81
C LEU A 55 10.97 6.34 1.52
N PHE A 56 12.26 6.20 1.78
CA PHE A 56 13.00 4.95 1.58
C PHE A 56 12.45 3.82 2.47
N PHE A 57 12.15 4.10 3.74
CA PHE A 57 11.50 3.11 4.61
C PHE A 57 10.08 2.76 4.15
N MET A 58 9.27 3.74 3.72
CA MET A 58 7.96 3.46 3.14
C MET A 58 8.06 2.61 1.86
N PHE A 59 9.06 2.87 1.02
CA PHE A 59 9.33 2.06 -0.17
C PHE A 59 9.77 0.63 0.18
N ILE A 60 10.60 0.45 1.21
CA ILE A 60 10.97 -0.88 1.71
C ILE A 60 9.75 -1.62 2.25
N VAL A 61 8.86 -0.96 3.01
CA VAL A 61 7.58 -1.54 3.46
C VAL A 61 6.75 -2.01 2.27
N PHE A 62 6.69 -1.19 1.20
CA PHE A 62 5.98 -1.53 -0.03
C PHE A 62 6.60 -2.76 -0.73
N ILE A 63 7.93 -2.82 -0.86
CA ILE A 63 8.66 -3.98 -1.41
C ILE A 63 8.43 -5.25 -0.56
N PHE A 64 8.44 -5.14 0.76
CA PHE A 64 8.18 -6.26 1.64
C PHE A 64 6.74 -6.79 1.51
N ASN A 65 5.79 -5.92 1.15
CA ASN A 65 4.43 -6.33 0.81
C ASN A 65 4.33 -6.92 -0.62
N LEU A 66 5.20 -6.51 -1.55
CA LEU A 66 5.36 -7.10 -2.90
C LEU A 66 5.92 -8.53 -2.89
N PHE A 67 6.80 -8.88 -1.94
CA PHE A 67 7.37 -10.22 -1.85
C PHE A 67 6.36 -11.34 -1.57
N TYR A 68 5.12 -11.00 -1.22
CA TYR A 68 4.04 -11.97 -1.22
C TYR A 68 3.61 -12.24 -2.67
N VAL A 69 4.22 -13.24 -3.32
CA VAL A 69 4.10 -13.56 -4.78
C VAL A 69 2.67 -13.51 -5.31
N VAL A 70 1.69 -13.89 -4.50
CA VAL A 70 0.27 -13.91 -4.92
C VAL A 70 -0.34 -12.50 -5.03
N ASN A 71 0.33 -11.48 -4.50
CA ASN A 71 -0.05 -10.08 -4.58
C ASN A 71 0.57 -9.36 -5.79
N ILE A 72 1.38 -10.04 -6.62
CA ILE A 72 2.08 -9.41 -7.75
C ILE A 72 1.10 -8.74 -8.72
N PHE A 73 0.04 -9.43 -9.13
CA PHE A 73 -0.95 -8.88 -10.06
C PHE A 73 -1.67 -7.61 -9.55
N PRO A 74 -2.26 -7.60 -8.34
CA PRO A 74 -2.90 -6.38 -7.83
C PRO A 74 -1.90 -5.24 -7.65
N LEU A 75 -0.67 -5.52 -7.22
CA LEU A 75 0.37 -4.49 -7.07
C LEU A 75 0.86 -3.93 -8.40
N LEU A 76 1.01 -4.78 -9.43
CA LEU A 76 1.37 -4.33 -10.78
C LEU A 76 0.29 -3.41 -11.37
N LEU A 77 -0.97 -3.70 -11.07
CA LEU A 77 -2.10 -2.85 -11.46
C LEU A 77 -2.10 -1.50 -10.72
N VAL A 78 -1.70 -1.48 -9.44
CA VAL A 78 -1.46 -0.23 -8.69
C VAL A 78 -0.36 0.61 -9.34
N ILE A 79 0.76 -0.02 -9.72
CA ILE A 79 1.87 0.69 -10.39
C ILE A 79 1.38 1.27 -11.72
N ALA A 80 0.64 0.50 -12.52
CA ALA A 80 0.06 0.97 -13.78
C ALA A 80 -0.89 2.16 -13.57
N PHE A 81 -1.77 2.10 -12.57
CA PHE A 81 -2.68 3.21 -12.22
C PHE A 81 -1.94 4.50 -11.88
N ASN A 82 -0.92 4.41 -11.02
CA ASN A 82 -0.12 5.56 -10.63
C ASN A 82 0.74 6.10 -11.78
N TRP A 83 1.28 5.21 -12.61
CA TRP A 83 2.06 5.59 -13.79
C TRP A 83 1.23 6.37 -14.81
N ILE A 84 0.01 5.91 -15.10
CA ILE A 84 -0.93 6.63 -15.97
C ILE A 84 -1.22 8.02 -15.39
N GLN A 85 -1.46 8.11 -14.09
CA GLN A 85 -1.73 9.39 -13.43
C GLN A 85 -0.53 10.36 -13.49
N LEU A 86 0.71 9.85 -13.44
CA LEU A 86 1.93 10.66 -13.54
C LEU A 86 2.26 11.07 -14.97
N TYR A 87 2.10 10.16 -15.94
CA TYR A 87 2.45 10.39 -17.34
C TYR A 87 1.58 11.50 -17.97
N PHE A 88 0.29 11.51 -17.65
CA PHE A 88 -0.62 12.51 -18.19
C PHE A 88 -0.63 13.78 -17.33
N ASN A 89 0.21 14.73 -17.73
CA ASN A 89 0.42 16.00 -17.03
C ASN A 89 -0.73 17.02 -17.22
N TYR A 90 -0.77 18.02 -16.33
CA TYR A 90 -1.83 19.01 -15.98
C TYR A 90 -3.01 19.32 -16.94
N SER A 91 -2.85 19.35 -18.26
CA SER A 91 -3.86 19.86 -19.20
C SER A 91 -5.05 18.91 -19.43
N SER A 92 -4.85 17.60 -19.30
CA SER A 92 -5.87 16.55 -19.50
C SER A 92 -6.29 15.84 -18.20
N ARG A 93 -5.89 16.37 -17.04
CA ARG A 93 -6.16 15.76 -15.72
C ARG A 93 -7.62 15.48 -15.46
N GLY A 94 -8.51 16.40 -15.85
CA GLY A 94 -9.95 16.27 -15.59
C GLY A 94 -10.54 14.99 -16.17
N MET A 95 -10.41 14.78 -17.49
CA MET A 95 -10.96 13.60 -18.17
C MET A 95 -10.31 12.30 -17.69
N ILE A 96 -9.00 12.30 -17.47
CA ILE A 96 -8.25 11.09 -17.10
C ILE A 96 -8.59 10.64 -15.67
N ILE A 97 -8.82 11.57 -14.75
CA ILE A 97 -9.29 11.24 -13.40
C ILE A 97 -10.66 10.55 -13.49
N TYR A 98 -11.60 11.05 -14.29
CA TYR A 98 -12.91 10.40 -14.45
C TYR A 98 -12.79 8.99 -15.05
N VAL A 99 -11.91 8.81 -16.05
CA VAL A 99 -11.65 7.49 -16.65
C VAL A 99 -11.03 6.53 -15.64
N LEU A 100 -10.06 6.97 -14.83
CA LEU A 100 -9.44 6.15 -13.79
C LEU A 100 -10.42 5.80 -12.67
N VAL A 101 -11.27 6.74 -12.25
CA VAL A 101 -12.33 6.48 -11.26
C VAL A 101 -13.35 5.49 -11.81
N ALA A 102 -13.76 5.63 -13.07
CA ALA A 102 -14.64 4.66 -13.73
C ALA A 102 -13.98 3.27 -13.81
N ALA A 103 -12.70 3.19 -14.21
CA ALA A 103 -11.95 1.95 -14.25
C ALA A 103 -11.82 1.30 -12.87
N PHE A 104 -11.61 2.10 -11.81
CA PHE A 104 -11.57 1.64 -10.42
C PHE A 104 -12.92 1.03 -10.01
N VAL A 105 -14.04 1.71 -10.28
CA VAL A 105 -15.39 1.21 -9.97
C VAL A 105 -15.67 -0.10 -10.70
N VAL A 106 -15.36 -0.18 -11.99
CA VAL A 106 -15.52 -1.40 -12.78
C VAL A 106 -14.67 -2.54 -12.23
N LEU A 107 -13.42 -2.27 -11.86
CA LEU A 107 -12.53 -3.27 -11.27
C LEU A 107 -13.05 -3.78 -9.92
N VAL A 108 -13.59 -2.90 -9.08
CA VAL A 108 -14.25 -3.29 -7.81
C VAL A 108 -15.44 -4.21 -8.06
N LEU A 109 -16.32 -3.85 -9.01
CA LEU A 109 -17.47 -4.66 -9.38
C LEU A 109 -17.05 -6.04 -9.91
N ILE A 110 -16.07 -6.09 -10.81
CA ILE A 110 -15.51 -7.35 -11.33
C ILE A 110 -14.98 -8.22 -10.18
N CYS A 111 -14.21 -7.64 -9.26
CA CYS A 111 -13.66 -8.39 -8.14
C CYS A 111 -14.74 -8.94 -7.20
N ILE A 112 -15.83 -8.20 -6.98
CA ILE A 112 -16.97 -8.65 -6.18
C ILE A 112 -17.67 -9.83 -6.88
N VAL A 113 -17.95 -9.71 -8.19
CA VAL A 113 -18.61 -10.75 -8.99
C VAL A 113 -17.76 -12.02 -9.04
N LEU A 114 -16.46 -11.89 -9.27
CA LEU A 114 -15.52 -13.00 -9.30
C LEU A 114 -15.12 -13.53 -7.91
N LYS A 115 -15.67 -12.95 -6.82
CA LYS A 115 -15.33 -13.25 -5.42
C LYS A 115 -13.82 -13.18 -5.14
N GLN A 116 -13.08 -12.33 -5.86
CA GLN A 116 -11.64 -12.15 -5.70
C GLN A 116 -11.33 -11.10 -4.62
N TRP A 117 -11.85 -11.32 -3.41
CA TRP A 117 -11.69 -10.41 -2.26
C TRP A 117 -10.23 -10.10 -1.95
N ARG A 118 -9.35 -11.09 -2.09
CA ARG A 118 -7.91 -10.94 -1.89
C ARG A 118 -7.30 -9.90 -2.84
N PHE A 119 -7.65 -9.96 -4.13
CA PHE A 119 -7.15 -9.04 -5.13
C PHE A 119 -7.59 -7.62 -4.79
N LEU A 120 -8.88 -7.47 -4.49
CA LEU A 120 -9.50 -6.20 -4.13
C LEU A 120 -8.85 -5.57 -2.88
N ILE A 121 -8.73 -6.33 -1.79
CA ILE A 121 -8.15 -5.84 -0.53
C ILE A 121 -6.71 -5.40 -0.75
N THR A 122 -5.91 -6.23 -1.43
CA THR A 122 -4.51 -5.91 -1.72
C THR A 122 -4.39 -4.63 -2.56
N PHE A 123 -5.22 -4.52 -3.59
CA PHE A 123 -5.25 -3.35 -4.47
C PHE A 123 -5.65 -2.07 -3.71
N CYS A 124 -6.74 -2.11 -2.94
CA CYS A 124 -7.22 -0.96 -2.16
C CYS A 124 -6.22 -0.50 -1.09
N PHE A 125 -5.67 -1.44 -0.30
CA PHE A 125 -4.67 -1.10 0.72
C PHE A 125 -3.40 -0.51 0.10
N SER A 126 -2.95 -1.06 -1.02
CA SER A 126 -1.74 -0.58 -1.71
C SER A 126 -1.95 0.79 -2.33
N MET A 127 -3.12 1.06 -2.94
CA MET A 127 -3.50 2.39 -3.41
C MET A 127 -3.54 3.41 -2.27
N ALA A 128 -4.18 3.06 -1.14
CA ALA A 128 -4.24 3.92 0.03
C ALA A 128 -2.84 4.20 0.59
N PHE A 129 -1.97 3.18 0.65
CA PHE A 129 -0.60 3.33 1.11
C PHE A 129 0.19 4.32 0.23
N ILE A 130 0.16 4.17 -1.10
CA ILE A 130 0.85 5.08 -2.02
C ILE A 130 0.29 6.49 -1.91
N PHE A 131 -1.04 6.64 -1.87
CA PHE A 131 -1.67 7.95 -1.73
C PHE A 131 -1.23 8.66 -0.44
N VAL A 132 -1.27 7.95 0.69
CA VAL A 132 -0.81 8.49 1.98
C VAL A 132 0.68 8.83 1.91
N SER A 133 1.50 7.97 1.30
CA SER A 133 2.94 8.21 1.12
C SER A 133 3.21 9.48 0.31
N MET A 134 2.47 9.69 -0.78
CA MET A 134 2.59 10.89 -1.62
C MET A 134 2.12 12.15 -0.88
N GLN A 135 1.02 12.09 -0.12
CA GLN A 135 0.56 13.21 0.70
C GLN A 135 1.58 13.57 1.79
N LEU A 136 2.13 12.56 2.46
CA LEU A 136 3.14 12.73 3.50
C LEU A 136 4.42 13.34 2.90
N PHE A 137 4.81 12.91 1.70
CA PHE A 137 5.90 13.50 0.93
C PHE A 137 5.66 14.99 0.60
N TYR A 138 4.48 15.35 0.12
CA TYR A 138 4.14 16.76 -0.14
C TYR A 138 4.10 17.60 1.14
N LEU A 139 3.51 17.08 2.22
CA LEU A 139 3.45 17.76 3.52
C LEU A 139 4.84 18.02 4.11
N LEU A 140 5.77 17.09 3.89
CA LEU A 140 7.13 17.28 4.37
C LEU A 140 7.91 18.32 3.57
N GLY A 141 7.50 18.69 2.35
CA GLY A 141 8.17 19.69 1.52
C GLY A 141 8.55 19.23 0.11
N GLY A 142 8.19 17.99 -0.29
CA GLY A 142 8.51 17.42 -1.60
C GLY A 142 9.98 17.04 -1.75
N LEU A 143 10.44 16.79 -2.99
CA LEU A 143 11.86 16.69 -3.30
C LEU A 143 12.37 18.13 -3.14
N VAL A 144 13.19 18.35 -2.10
CA VAL A 144 14.02 19.52 -1.84
C VAL A 144 14.00 20.56 -2.98
N LYS A 145 13.51 21.78 -2.70
CA LYS A 145 13.81 22.93 -3.55
C LYS A 145 15.31 23.23 -3.53
#